data_AF-A0A525CUN3-F1
#
_entry.id   AF-A0A525CUN3-F1
#
_cell.length_a   1.000
_cell.length_b   1.000
_cell.length_c   1.000
_cell.angle_alpha   90.00
_cell.angle_beta   90.00
_cell.angle_gamma   90.00
#
_symmetry.space_group_name_H-M   'P 1'
#
loop_
_entity.id
_entity.type
_entity.pdbx_description
1 polymer ?
#
loop_
_entity_poly.entity_id
_entity_poly.type
_entity_poly.pdbx_seq_one_letter_code
_entity_poly.pdbx_strand_id
1 'polypeptide(L)'
;MKAIGVDVDQYLTFPEAGSVLITSVMKNVDVAAGVIVQKFAAGKLTSGINSFDLKSGAVGLAPFHEWEDKIPQACKDLVAQANKKLVLHPEILKGETEY
;
A
#
# COMPACT_ATOMS: atom_id res chain seq x y z
N MET A 1 -3.06 -4.31 -22.68
CA MET A 1 -2.04 -3.67 -21.82
C MET A 1 -2.23 -4.18 -20.40
N LYS A 2 -1.22 -4.15 -19.53
CA LYS A 2 -1.31 -4.51 -18.11
C LYS A 2 -0.78 -3.35 -17.28
N ALA A 3 -1.43 -3.01 -16.18
CA ALA A 3 -1.11 -1.85 -15.35
C ALA A 3 -1.21 -2.17 -13.86
N ILE A 4 -0.51 -1.36 -13.06
CA ILE A 4 -0.62 -1.32 -11.60
C ILE A 4 -1.01 0.12 -11.24
N GLY A 5 -2.13 0.28 -10.54
CA GLY A 5 -2.60 1.59 -10.10
C GLY A 5 -1.80 2.12 -8.91
N VAL A 6 -2.01 3.39 -8.59
CA VAL A 6 -1.36 4.08 -7.46
C VAL A 6 -2.35 4.88 -6.62
N ASP A 7 -1.95 5.12 -5.37
CA ASP A 7 -2.61 5.92 -4.33
C ASP A 7 -3.93 5.37 -3.79
N VAL A 8 -4.83 4.88 -4.65
CA VAL A 8 -6.14 4.34 -4.28
C VAL A 8 -6.42 3.07 -5.08
N ASP A 9 -7.48 2.35 -4.72
CA ASP A 9 -7.99 1.26 -5.56
C ASP A 9 -8.59 1.82 -6.87
N GLN A 10 -7.76 1.91 -7.90
CA GLN A 10 -8.13 2.48 -9.19
C GLN A 10 -9.11 1.61 -9.98
N TYR A 11 -9.29 0.34 -9.62
CA TYR A 11 -10.36 -0.46 -10.21
C TYR A 11 -11.74 0.15 -9.90
N LEU A 12 -11.89 0.70 -8.69
CA LEU A 12 -13.13 1.35 -8.25
C LEU A 12 -13.21 2.83 -8.62
N THR A 13 -12.08 3.54 -8.58
CA THR A 13 -12.05 5.00 -8.76
C THR A 13 -11.75 5.46 -10.19
N PHE A 14 -11.17 4.58 -11.02
CA PHE A 14 -10.91 4.80 -12.43
C PHE A 14 -11.34 3.59 -13.29
N PRO A 15 -12.65 3.30 -13.34
CA PRO A 15 -13.18 2.05 -13.89
C PRO A 15 -12.89 1.84 -15.38
N GLU A 16 -12.63 2.91 -16.13
CA GLU A 16 -12.22 2.85 -17.54
C GLU A 16 -10.92 2.04 -17.74
N ALA A 17 -10.05 2.02 -16.73
CA ALA A 17 -8.83 1.21 -16.73
C ALA A 17 -9.01 -0.18 -16.08
N GLY A 18 -10.18 -0.51 -15.53
CA GLY A 18 -10.39 -1.72 -14.72
C GLY A 18 -9.93 -3.02 -15.40
N SER A 19 -10.22 -3.17 -16.69
CA SER A 19 -9.85 -4.36 -17.47
C SER A 19 -8.33 -4.59 -17.61
N VAL A 20 -7.51 -3.55 -17.44
CA VAL A 20 -6.05 -3.63 -17.56
C VAL A 20 -5.33 -3.55 -16.21
N LEU A 21 -6.03 -3.22 -15.12
CA LEU A 21 -5.47 -3.10 -13.80
C LEU A 21 -5.34 -4.46 -13.11
N ILE A 22 -4.12 -4.88 -12.84
CA ILE A 22 -3.83 -6.10 -12.08
C ILE A 22 -4.15 -5.90 -10.59
N THR A 23 -3.79 -4.74 -10.05
CA THR A 23 -4.02 -4.28 -8.67
C THR A 23 -3.62 -2.80 -8.57
N SER A 24 -3.67 -2.19 -7.38
CA SER A 24 -3.15 -0.84 -7.10
C SER A 24 -2.31 -0.81 -5.83
N VAL A 25 -1.18 -0.09 -5.86
CA VAL A 25 -0.41 0.24 -4.66
C VAL A 25 -1.14 1.39 -3.94
N MET A 26 -1.72 1.10 -2.79
CA MET A 26 -2.56 2.04 -2.05
C MET A 26 -1.72 2.87 -1.08
N LYS A 27 -1.97 4.19 -1.07
CA LYS A 27 -1.48 5.16 -0.10
C LYS A 27 -2.67 5.61 0.73
N ASN A 28 -2.94 4.87 1.80
CA ASN A 28 -4.06 5.11 2.72
C ASN A 28 -3.77 6.34 3.60
N VAL A 29 -3.84 7.52 2.97
CA VAL A 29 -3.59 8.82 3.61
C VAL A 29 -4.60 9.10 4.72
N ASP A 30 -5.81 8.56 4.61
CA ASP A 30 -6.84 8.59 5.65
C ASP A 30 -6.37 7.95 6.97
N VAL A 31 -5.71 6.80 6.91
CA VAL A 31 -5.11 6.13 8.08
C VAL A 31 -4.03 7.00 8.69
N ALA A 32 -3.09 7.49 7.87
CA ALA A 32 -1.98 8.33 8.34
C ALA A 32 -2.49 9.63 8.97
N ALA A 33 -3.40 10.34 8.29
CA ALA A 33 -4.00 11.58 8.79
C ALA A 33 -4.80 11.33 10.08
N GLY A 34 -5.58 10.25 10.14
CA GLY A 34 -6.34 9.87 11.33
C GLY A 34 -5.46 9.68 12.56
N VAL A 35 -4.32 9.00 12.41
CA VAL A 35 -3.33 8.84 13.49
C VAL A 35 -2.79 10.18 13.96
N ILE A 36 -2.44 11.09 13.04
CA ILE A 36 -1.91 12.42 13.40
C ILE A 36 -2.95 13.28 14.11
N VAL A 37 -4.19 13.31 13.62
CA VAL A 37 -5.30 14.03 14.25
C VAL A 37 -5.56 13.51 15.67
N GLN A 38 -5.56 12.19 15.86
CA GLN A 38 -5.72 11.59 17.19
C GLN A 38 -4.58 11.95 18.14
N LYS A 39 -3.32 11.91 17.67
CA LYS A 39 -2.17 12.36 18.47
C LYS A 39 -2.30 13.83 18.87
N PHE A 40 -2.71 14.69 17.95
CA PHE A 40 -2.91 16.11 18.22
C PHE A 40 -3.99 16.33 19.27
N ALA A 41 -5.17 15.73 19.08
CA ALA A 41 -6.29 15.83 20.02
C ALA A 41 -5.94 15.32 21.42
N ALA A 42 -5.07 14.30 21.52
CA ALA A 42 -4.59 13.78 22.79
C ALA A 42 -3.45 14.62 23.43
N GLY A 43 -3.02 15.71 22.81
CA GLY A 43 -1.87 16.51 23.26
C GLY A 43 -0.52 15.77 23.15
N LYS A 44 -0.45 14.74 22.29
CA LYS A 44 0.70 13.84 22.12
C LYS A 44 1.42 14.00 20.78
N LEU A 45 1.01 14.97 19.96
CA LEU A 45 1.70 15.24 18.69
C LEU A 45 3.03 15.93 18.96
N THR A 46 4.12 15.31 18.51
CA THR A 46 5.46 15.89 18.53
C THR A 46 5.87 16.32 17.13
N SER A 47 6.71 17.36 17.03
CA SER A 47 7.33 17.74 15.76
C SER A 47 8.27 16.64 15.25
N GLY A 48 8.50 16.60 13.94
CA GLY A 48 9.38 15.62 13.29
C GLY A 48 8.68 14.84 12.17
N ILE A 49 9.42 13.89 11.59
CA ILE A 49 8.94 13.04 10.50
C ILE A 49 8.12 11.89 11.09
N ASN A 50 6.88 11.75 10.61
CA ASN A 50 6.06 10.57 10.89
C ASN A 50 6.07 9.68 9.64
N SER A 51 6.75 8.55 9.72
CA SER A 51 6.79 7.57 8.64
C SER A 51 5.70 6.52 8.84
N PHE A 52 5.07 6.13 7.73
CA PHE A 52 4.01 5.13 7.70
C PHE A 52 4.28 4.13 6.57
N ASP A 53 3.86 2.88 6.76
CA ASP A 53 4.26 1.76 5.93
C ASP A 53 3.19 0.65 5.89
N LEU A 54 3.56 -0.53 5.39
CA LEU A 54 2.73 -1.74 5.37
C LEU A 54 2.31 -2.18 6.79
N LYS A 55 3.17 -1.96 7.80
CA LYS A 55 2.90 -2.35 9.20
C LYS A 55 1.88 -1.41 9.84
N SER A 56 1.92 -0.12 9.52
CA SER A 56 0.90 0.83 9.98
C SER A 56 -0.41 0.74 9.18
N GLY A 57 -0.45 -0.04 8.09
CA GLY A 57 -1.59 -0.13 7.18
C GLY A 57 -1.84 1.13 6.35
N ALA A 58 -0.90 2.09 6.35
CA ALA A 58 -1.01 3.31 5.56
C ALA A 58 -0.53 3.10 4.12
N VAL A 59 0.21 2.02 3.88
CA VAL A 59 0.57 1.51 2.55
C VAL A 59 -0.04 0.13 2.42
N GLY A 60 -0.53 -0.21 1.23
CA GLY A 60 -1.16 -1.51 0.99
C GLY A 60 -1.26 -1.86 -0.48
N LEU A 61 -1.89 -3.00 -0.75
CA LEU A 61 -2.19 -3.49 -2.09
C LEU A 61 -3.70 -3.71 -2.19
N ALA A 62 -4.32 -3.21 -3.24
CA ALA A 62 -5.72 -3.51 -3.54
C ALA A 62 -5.89 -5.00 -3.92
N PRO A 63 -7.11 -5.55 -3.89
CA PRO A 63 -7.38 -6.88 -4.45
C PRO A 63 -6.93 -7.00 -5.91
N PHE A 64 -6.77 -8.24 -6.42
CA PHE A 64 -6.47 -8.45 -7.84
C PHE A 64 -7.71 -8.31 -8.74
N HIS A 65 -8.91 -8.14 -8.16
CA HIS A 65 -10.18 -7.95 -8.87
C HIS A 65 -10.39 -8.99 -9.99
N GLU A 66 -10.59 -8.55 -11.23
CA GLU A 66 -10.76 -9.43 -12.40
C GLU A 66 -9.55 -10.31 -12.74
N TRP A 67 -8.39 -10.05 -12.11
CA TRP A 67 -7.17 -10.82 -12.29
C TRP A 67 -6.95 -11.88 -11.20
N GLU A 68 -7.80 -11.95 -10.18
CA GLU A 68 -7.67 -12.90 -9.06
C GLU A 68 -7.49 -14.35 -9.54
N ASP A 69 -8.28 -14.76 -10.54
CA ASP A 69 -8.23 -16.10 -11.13
C ASP A 69 -7.34 -16.20 -12.37
N LYS A 70 -6.80 -15.08 -12.87
CA LYS A 70 -5.94 -15.02 -14.07
C LYS A 70 -4.46 -15.09 -13.71
N ILE A 71 -4.09 -14.73 -12.49
CA ILE A 71 -2.72 -14.74 -12.00
C ILE A 71 -2.43 -16.12 -11.38
N PRO A 72 -1.34 -16.81 -11.76
CA PRO A 72 -0.95 -18.06 -11.13
C PRO A 72 -0.81 -17.92 -9.61
N GLN A 73 -1.29 -18.92 -8.86
CA GLN A 73 -1.25 -18.90 -7.39
C GLN A 73 0.16 -18.65 -6.85
N ALA A 74 1.18 -19.25 -7.47
CA ALA A 74 2.58 -19.05 -7.10
C ALA A 74 3.02 -17.57 -7.13
N CYS A 75 2.49 -16.76 -8.05
CA CYS A 75 2.78 -15.32 -8.09
C CYS A 75 2.11 -14.60 -6.91
N LYS A 76 0.85 -14.94 -6.58
CA LYS A 76 0.14 -14.38 -5.43
C LYS A 76 0.83 -14.74 -4.11
N ASP A 77 1.33 -15.98 -4.01
CA ASP A 77 2.10 -16.45 -2.86
C ASP A 77 3.41 -15.69 -2.68
N LEU A 78 4.13 -15.41 -3.78
CA LEU A 78 5.36 -14.60 -3.75
C LEU A 78 5.08 -13.15 -3.30
N VAL A 79 3.97 -12.54 -3.76
CA VAL A 79 3.56 -11.20 -3.29
C VAL A 79 3.25 -11.23 -1.80
N ALA A 80 2.49 -12.23 -1.33
CA ALA A 80 2.18 -12.39 0.09
C ALA A 80 3.44 -12.62 0.94
N GLN A 81 4.40 -13.41 0.43
CA GLN A 81 5.69 -13.62 1.08
C GLN A 81 6.51 -12.32 1.15
N ALA A 82 6.56 -11.56 0.06
CA ALA A 82 7.26 -10.27 0.01
C ALA A 82 6.65 -9.27 1.01
N ASN A 83 5.32 -9.17 1.08
CA ASN A 83 4.63 -8.33 2.06
C ASN A 83 4.99 -8.71 3.50
N LYS A 84 4.92 -10.00 3.84
CA LYS A 84 5.33 -10.51 5.16
C LYS A 84 6.79 -10.18 5.47
N LYS A 85 7.68 -10.34 4.48
CA LYS A 85 9.11 -10.04 4.65
C LYS A 85 9.33 -8.56 4.91
N LEU A 86 8.68 -7.65 4.18
CA LEU A 86 8.80 -6.21 4.37
C LEU A 86 8.26 -5.74 5.73
N VAL A 87 7.17 -6.34 6.21
CA VAL A 87 6.65 -6.05 7.56
C VAL A 87 7.61 -6.49 8.66
N LEU A 88 8.30 -7.63 8.49
CA LEU A 88 9.27 -8.15 9.46
C LEU A 88 10.65 -7.48 9.36
N HIS A 89 11.03 -7.06 8.16
CA HIS A 89 12.36 -6.55 7.81
C HIS A 89 12.29 -5.24 7.01
N PRO A 90 11.75 -4.15 7.58
CA PRO A 90 11.61 -2.86 6.87
C PRO A 90 12.97 -2.24 6.48
N GLU A 91 14.08 -2.67 7.10
CA GLU A 91 15.44 -2.27 6.75
C GLU A 91 15.85 -2.62 5.32
N ILE A 92 15.18 -3.59 4.69
CA ILE A 92 15.41 -3.96 3.28
C ILE A 92 15.19 -2.76 2.35
N LEU A 93 14.32 -1.82 2.73
CA LEU A 93 13.99 -0.63 1.94
C LEU A 93 14.99 0.52 2.10
N LYS A 94 15.92 0.44 3.07
CA LYS A 94 16.85 1.54 3.38
C LYS A 94 17.93 1.79 2.32
N GLY A 95 18.00 0.96 1.28
CA GLY A 95 18.93 1.12 0.15
C GLY A 95 18.41 2.04 -0.97
N GLU A 96 17.15 2.49 -0.93
CA GLU A 96 16.50 3.29 -1.99
C GLU A 96 16.26 4.76 -1.60
N THR A 97 16.82 5.24 -0.49
CA THR A 97 16.62 6.62 -0.05
C THR A 97 17.69 7.58 -0.60
N GLU A 98 17.44 8.10 -1.80
CA GLU A 98 17.86 9.47 -2.17
C GLU A 98 16.66 10.17 -2.80
N TYR A 99 15.96 10.98 -2.00
CA TYR A 99 15.46 12.33 -2.32
C TYR A 99 15.16 13.07 -1.02
#